data_AF-A0A3M1NVC1-F1
#
_entry.id   AF-A0A3M1NVC1-F1
#
_cell.length_a   1.000
_cell.length_b   1.000
_cell.length_c   1.000
_cell.angle_alpha   90.00
_cell.angle_beta   90.00
_cell.angle_gamma   90.00
#
_symmetry.space_group_name_H-M   'P 1'
#
loop_
_entity.id
_entity.type
_entity.pdbx_description
1 polymer ?
#
loop_
_entity_poly.entity_id
_entity_poly.type
_entity_poly.pdbx_seq_one_letter_code
_entity_poly.pdbx_strand_id
1 'polypeptide(L)' 'MLYGLVENVRSLFNVGAIFRTADGAGVSKLFLTGITGRPPHREIRKVALGAEE' A
#
# COMPACT_ATOMS: atom_id res chain seq x y z
N MET A 1 -13.43 12.47 2.83
CA MET A 1 -12.45 11.62 2.12
C MET A 1 -11.32 11.30 3.08
N LEU A 2 -10.93 10.03 3.19
CA LEU A 2 -9.85 9.59 4.06
C LEU A 2 -8.57 9.44 3.24
N TYR A 3 -7.45 9.93 3.76
CA TYR A 3 -6.14 9.86 3.12
C TYR A 3 -5.16 9.14 4.06
N GLY A 4 -4.28 8.30 3.50
CA GLY A 4 -3.23 7.63 4.26
C GLY A 4 -1.83 8.00 3.78
N LEU A 5 -0.89 8.12 4.71
CA LEU A 5 0.53 8.34 4.45
C LEU A 5 1.33 7.13 4.94
N VAL A 6 2.16 6.58 4.08
CA VAL A 6 2.99 5.41 4.36
C VAL A 6 4.46 5.79 4.20
N GLU A 7 5.04 6.19 5.32
CA GLU A 7 6.38 6.74 5.43
C GLU A 7 7.38 5.64 5.82
N ASN A 8 8.43 5.45 5.03
CA ASN A 8 9.58 4.59 5.32
C ASN A 8 9.26 3.12 5.68
N VAL A 9 8.23 2.54 5.06
CA VAL A 9 7.90 1.12 5.20
C VAL A 9 8.76 0.28 4.26
N ARG A 10 9.75 -0.42 4.84
CA ARG A 10 10.71 -1.24 4.08
C ARG A 10 10.15 -2.57 3.58
N SER A 11 9.22 -3.17 4.31
CA SER A 11 8.66 -4.48 3.95
C SER A 11 7.64 -4.35 2.82
N LEU A 12 7.95 -4.88 1.64
CA LEU A 12 7.01 -4.90 0.51
C LEU A 12 5.72 -5.70 0.82
N PHE A 13 5.80 -6.74 1.65
CA PHE A 13 4.62 -7.46 2.12
C PHE A 13 3.72 -6.58 3.00
N ASN A 14 4.31 -5.72 3.84
CA ASN A 14 3.53 -4.79 4.66
C ASN A 14 2.93 -3.68 3.80
N VAL A 15 3.64 -3.19 2.78
CA VAL A 15 3.06 -2.25 1.80
C VAL A 15 1.82 -2.87 1.14
N GLY A 16 1.90 -4.14 0.70
CA GLY A 16 0.75 -4.84 0.12
C GLY A 16 -0.41 -5.03 1.10
N ALA A 17 -0.12 -5.36 2.37
CA ALA A 17 -1.15 -5.44 3.40
C ALA A 17 -1.83 -4.09 3.66
N ILE A 18 -1.08 -2.98 3.64
CA ILE A 18 -1.62 -1.63 3.80
C ILE A 18 -2.56 -1.27 2.65
N PHE A 19 -2.21 -1.57 1.40
CA PHE A 19 -3.12 -1.39 0.26
C PHE A 19 -4.43 -2.14 0.48
N ARG A 20 -4.36 -3.42 0.84
CA ARG A 20 -5.55 -4.25 1.09
C ARG A 20 -6.42 -3.72 2.24
N THR A 21 -5.80 -3.24 3.31
CA THR A 21 -6.53 -2.62 4.44
C THR A 21 -7.15 -1.29 4.03
N ALA A 22 -6.43 -0.47 3.26
CA ALA A 22 -6.90 0.84 2.81
C ALA A 22 -8.12 0.75 1.89
N ASP A 23 -8.12 -0.22 0.98
CA ASP A 23 -9.28 -0.54 0.12
C ASP A 23 -10.52 -0.91 0.96
N GLY A 24 -10.38 -1.87 1.89
CA GLY A 24 -11.47 -2.26 2.79
C GLY A 24 -11.92 -1.16 3.76
N ALA A 25 -11.06 -0.19 4.07
CA ALA A 25 -11.34 0.93 4.98
C ALA A 25 -11.88 2.18 4.26
N GLY A 26 -12.04 2.17 2.93
CA GLY A 26 -12.54 3.32 2.17
C GLY A 26 -11.55 4.51 2.12
N VAL A 27 -10.24 4.23 2.20
CA VAL A 27 -9.21 5.25 2.01
C VAL A 27 -9.22 5.68 0.54
N SER A 28 -9.40 6.99 0.30
CA SER A 28 -9.50 7.54 -1.05
C SER A 28 -8.16 7.64 -1.77
N LYS A 29 -7.05 7.77 -1.03
CA LYS A 29 -5.70 7.80 -1.59
C LYS A 29 -4.64 7.48 -0.54
N LEU A 30 -3.67 6.66 -0.94
CA LEU A 30 -2.44 6.40 -0.19
C LEU A 30 -1.26 7.17 -0.80
N PHE A 31 -0.45 7.79 0.04
CA PHE A 31 0.80 8.43 -0.33
C PHE A 31 1.97 7.60 0.18
N LEU A 32 2.83 7.11 -0.71
CA LEU A 32 4.02 6.32 -0.39
C LEU A 32 5.27 7.21 -0.44
N THR A 33 5.86 7.48 0.72
CA THR A 33 6.96 8.45 0.88
C THR A 33 8.23 7.82 1.44
N GLY A 34 9.33 8.57 1.37
CA GLY A 34 10.65 8.10 1.79
C GLY A 34 11.08 6.84 1.03
N ILE A 35 11.60 5.86 1.77
CA ILE A 35 12.10 4.58 1.22
C ILE A 35 11.01 3.54 0.92
N THR A 36 9.72 3.88 1.10
CA THR A 36 8.62 2.92 0.90
C THR A 36 8.57 2.44 -0.55
N GLY A 37 8.60 1.12 -0.74
CA GLY A 37 8.45 0.49 -2.06
C GLY A 37 7.08 0.76 -2.67
N ARG A 38 7.00 0.84 -4.00
CA ARG A 38 5.78 1.25 -4.74
C ARG A 38 5.39 0.19 -5.77
N PRO A 39 4.10 -0.05 -6.05
CA PRO A 39 3.72 -0.89 -7.18
C PRO A 39 4.34 -0.37 -8.50
N PRO A 40 4.67 -1.25 -9.45
CA PRO A 40 4.49 -2.71 -9.41
C PRO A 40 5.65 -3.45 -8.71
N HIS A 41 5.33 -4.34 -7.77
CA HIS A 41 6.26 -5.33 -7.19
C HIS A 41 5.54 -6.65 -6.90
N ARG A 42 6.22 -7.79 -7.09
CA ARG A 42 5.62 -9.12 -6.93
C ARG A 42 5.16 -9.38 -5.50
N GLU A 43 5.95 -8.94 -4.52
CA GLU A 43 5.68 -9.09 -3.09
C GLU A 43 4.47 -8.26 -2.64
N ILE A 44 4.33 -7.04 -3.18
CA ILE A 44 3.16 -6.19 -2.94
C ILE A 44 1.92 -6.87 -3.52
N ARG A 45 1.95 -7.22 -4.82
CA ARG A 45 0.82 -7.83 -5.53
C ARG A 45 0.34 -9.13 -4.90
N LYS A 46 1.27 -9.95 -4.42
CA LYS A 46 0.95 -11.21 -3.73
C LYS A 46 0.04 -11.01 -2.51
N VAL A 47 0.13 -9.86 -1.83
CA VAL A 47 -0.61 -9.58 -0.58
C VAL A 47 -1.77 -8.62 -0.80
N ALA A 48 -1.60 -7.63 -1.68
CA ALA A 48 -2.59 -6.60 -1.96
C ALA A 48 -3.80 -7.11 -2.76
N LEU A 49 -3.63 -8.18 -3.55
CA LEU A 49 -4.72 -8.83 -4.28
C LEU A 49 -5.51 -7.91 -5.22
N GLY A 50 -4.84 -6.94 -5.85
CA GLY A 50 -5.45 -5.97 -6.77
C GLY A 50 -5.81 -4.64 -6.12
N ALA A 51 -5.73 -4.52 -4.78
CA ALA A 51 -5.94 -3.26 -4.07
C ALA A 51 -4.83 -2.22 -4.31
N GLU A 52 -3.74 -2.61 -4.97
CA GLU A 52 -2.61 -1.74 -5.33
C GLU A 52 -2.68 -1.14 -6.74
N GLU A 53 -3.69 -1.53 -7.54
CA GLU A 53 -3.91 -1.04 -8.91
C GLU A 53 -4.57 0.35 -8.97
#